data_AF-A0A853BG54-F1
#
_entry.id   AF-A0A853BG54-F1
#
_cell.length_a   1.000
_cell.length_b   1.000
_cell.length_c   1.000
_cell.angle_alpha   90.00
_cell.angle_beta   90.00
_cell.angle_gamma   90.00
#
_symmetry.space_group_name_H-M   'P 1'
#
loop_
_entity.id
_entity.type
_entity.pdbx_description
1 polymer ?
#
loop_
_entity_poly.entity_id
_entity_poly.type
_entity_poly.pdbx_seq_one_letter_code
_entity_poly.pdbx_strand_id
1 'polypeptide(L)'
;MHGIDLSEAMVARLRAKPGAERIGVTMGDFATTRAPGRYGLVYLVFNTIMNLTSQDAQVDCFRNAAAHLEPGGFFVIEVGVPDLRRLPPGQNAVPFRTDPGSWAVDVYDVATQHMSSNYLEVAEGRGTYRSIPFRYVWPAELDLMARIAGLRPHARWADWSGAPFTAESTSHVSVWRRPEE
;
A
#
# COMPACT_ATOMS: atom_id res chain seq x y z
N MET A 1 -14.08 -13.88 -4.64
CA MET A 1 -12.95 -12.94 -4.43
C MET A 1 -11.78 -13.46 -5.23
N HIS A 2 -10.96 -12.57 -5.79
CA HIS A 2 -9.75 -12.94 -6.54
C HIS A 2 -8.57 -12.09 -6.06
N GLY A 3 -7.41 -12.70 -5.87
CA GLY A 3 -6.18 -12.02 -5.46
C GLY A 3 -5.09 -12.09 -6.52
N ILE A 4 -4.22 -11.08 -6.55
CA ILE A 4 -2.96 -11.09 -7.30
C ILE A 4 -1.83 -11.00 -6.28
N ASP A 5 -0.87 -11.91 -6.33
CA ASP A 5 0.30 -11.90 -5.45
C ASP A 5 1.51 -12.46 -6.21
N LEU A 6 2.69 -11.89 -5.97
CA LEU A 6 3.95 -12.34 -6.57
C LEU A 6 4.59 -13.47 -5.75
N SER A 7 4.30 -13.56 -4.45
CA SER A 7 4.97 -14.44 -3.52
C SER A 7 4.30 -15.82 -3.46
N GLU A 8 4.96 -16.81 -4.06
CA GLU A 8 4.52 -18.21 -3.98
C GLU A 8 4.38 -18.69 -2.52
N ALA A 9 5.27 -18.23 -1.63
CA ALA A 9 5.23 -18.56 -0.21
C ALA A 9 3.99 -17.98 0.49
N MET A 10 3.60 -16.74 0.18
CA MET A 10 2.38 -16.12 0.72
C MET A 10 1.13 -16.84 0.20
N VAL A 11 1.11 -17.19 -1.09
CA VAL A 11 -0.01 -17.91 -1.71
C VAL A 11 -0.13 -19.33 -1.17
N ALA A 12 0.98 -20.03 -0.94
CA ALA A 12 0.96 -21.34 -0.28
C ALA A 12 0.35 -21.25 1.13
N ARG A 13 0.72 -20.23 1.91
CA ARG A 13 0.11 -19.97 3.22
C ARG A 13 -1.37 -19.61 3.13
N LEU A 14 -1.78 -18.84 2.13
CA LEU A 14 -3.19 -18.53 1.87
C LEU A 14 -3.97 -19.82 1.60
N ARG A 15 -3.48 -20.68 0.70
CA ARG A 15 -4.12 -21.95 0.31
C ARG A 15 -4.27 -22.95 1.45
N ALA A 16 -3.42 -22.87 2.47
CA ALA A 16 -3.52 -23.72 3.67
C ALA A 16 -4.64 -23.28 4.63
N LYS A 17 -5.25 -22.11 4.45
CA LYS A 17 -6.31 -21.60 5.34
C LYS A 17 -7.68 -22.21 4.99
N PRO A 18 -8.55 -22.49 5.97
CA PRO A 18 -9.92 -22.92 5.71
C PRO A 18 -10.68 -21.92 4.83
N GLY A 19 -11.34 -22.38 3.76
CA GLY A 19 -12.10 -21.54 2.85
C GLY A 19 -11.32 -20.94 1.69
N ALA A 20 -10.01 -21.22 1.58
CA ALA A 20 -9.14 -20.69 0.53
C ALA A 20 -9.54 -21.17 -0.88
N GLU A 21 -10.24 -22.30 -1.00
CA GLU A 21 -10.77 -22.82 -2.26
C GLU A 21 -11.75 -21.84 -2.95
N ARG A 22 -12.32 -20.89 -2.21
CA ARG A 22 -13.21 -19.85 -2.73
C ARG A 22 -12.48 -18.60 -3.24
N ILE A 23 -11.16 -18.56 -3.12
CA ILE A 23 -10.33 -17.42 -3.50
C ILE A 23 -9.50 -17.80 -4.72
N GLY A 24 -9.85 -17.26 -5.88
CA GLY A 24 -9.00 -17.34 -7.06
C GLY A 24 -7.71 -16.56 -6.84
N VAL A 25 -6.57 -17.06 -7.32
CA VAL A 25 -5.28 -16.36 -7.20
C VAL A 25 -4.57 -16.39 -8.54
N THR A 26 -4.18 -15.22 -9.04
CA THR A 26 -3.25 -15.08 -10.17
C THR A 26 -1.88 -14.72 -9.64
N MET A 27 -0.86 -15.51 -9.99
CA MET A 27 0.52 -15.18 -9.66
C MET A 27 1.01 -14.03 -10.54
N GLY A 28 1.56 -12.97 -9.95
CA GLY A 28 2.18 -11.88 -10.70
C GLY A 28 2.26 -10.55 -9.97
N ASP A 29 2.85 -9.58 -10.64
CA ASP A 29 2.92 -8.19 -10.18
C ASP A 29 1.56 -7.52 -10.29
N PHE A 30 1.01 -7.05 -9.18
CA PHE A 30 -0.29 -6.38 -9.13
C PHE A 30 -0.33 -5.04 -9.85
N ALA A 31 0.82 -4.45 -10.22
CA ALA A 31 0.87 -3.26 -11.06
C ALA A 31 0.39 -3.54 -12.50
N THR A 32 0.61 -4.74 -13.02
CA THR A 32 0.44 -5.02 -14.46
C THR A 32 -0.37 -6.29 -14.76
N THR A 33 -0.35 -7.27 -13.85
CA THR A 33 -1.01 -8.57 -14.03
C THR A 33 -2.53 -8.42 -14.02
N ARG A 34 -3.23 -9.14 -14.91
CA ARG A 34 -4.70 -9.17 -14.97
C ARG A 34 -5.27 -10.45 -14.36
N ALA A 35 -6.16 -10.29 -13.39
CA ALA A 35 -7.03 -11.36 -12.91
C ALA A 35 -8.22 -11.53 -13.89
N PRO A 36 -8.77 -12.75 -14.01
CA PRO A 36 -9.93 -12.98 -14.87
C PRO A 36 -11.18 -12.26 -14.35
N GLY A 37 -11.83 -11.51 -15.24
CA GLY A 37 -13.13 -10.87 -14.98
C GLY A 37 -13.04 -9.38 -14.65
N ARG A 38 -14.18 -8.83 -14.23
CA ARG A 38 -14.34 -7.46 -13.74
C ARG A 38 -15.08 -7.49 -12.41
N TYR A 39 -14.88 -6.47 -11.59
CA TYR A 39 -15.33 -6.44 -10.21
C TYR A 39 -15.97 -5.10 -9.86
N GLY A 40 -17.01 -5.12 -9.03
CA GLY A 40 -17.55 -3.91 -8.42
C GLY A 40 -16.62 -3.26 -7.40
N LEU A 41 -15.61 -3.99 -6.91
CA LEU A 41 -14.63 -3.52 -5.93
C LEU A 41 -13.24 -4.10 -6.23
N VAL A 42 -12.24 -3.23 -6.27
CA VAL A 42 -10.81 -3.57 -6.26
C VAL A 42 -10.19 -2.86 -5.07
N TYR A 43 -9.29 -3.52 -4.34
CA TYR A 43 -8.65 -2.88 -3.18
C TYR A 43 -7.20 -3.30 -2.98
N LEU A 44 -6.43 -2.39 -2.39
CA LEU A 44 -5.07 -2.60 -1.90
C LEU A 44 -4.97 -2.07 -0.48
N VAL A 45 -4.90 -2.97 0.48
CA VAL A 45 -4.94 -2.62 1.91
C VAL A 45 -3.58 -2.70 2.57
N PHE A 46 -3.45 -2.05 3.72
CA PHE A 46 -2.27 -2.13 4.58
C PHE A 46 -0.94 -1.82 3.86
N ASN A 47 -0.83 -0.62 3.30
CA ASN A 47 0.38 -0.08 2.65
C ASN A 47 0.82 -0.80 1.37
N THR A 48 0.03 -1.73 0.82
CA THR A 48 0.46 -2.56 -0.32
C THR A 48 0.95 -1.72 -1.51
N ILE A 49 0.33 -0.57 -1.80
CA ILE A 49 0.75 0.36 -2.86
C ILE A 49 2.22 0.82 -2.74
N MET A 50 2.76 0.90 -1.53
CA MET A 50 4.12 1.36 -1.28
C MET A 50 5.18 0.33 -1.67
N ASN A 51 4.81 -0.94 -1.88
CA ASN A 51 5.71 -1.99 -2.38
C ASN A 51 6.13 -1.72 -3.84
N LEU A 52 5.39 -0.88 -4.56
CA LEU A 52 5.80 -0.37 -5.87
C LEU A 52 6.73 0.81 -5.64
N THR A 53 8.02 0.59 -5.87
CA THR A 53 9.10 1.52 -5.52
C THR A 53 9.33 2.62 -6.56
N SER A 54 8.43 2.80 -7.53
CA SER A 54 8.46 3.91 -8.48
C SER A 54 7.07 4.51 -8.66
N GLN A 55 7.03 5.80 -9.01
CA GLN A 55 5.78 6.50 -9.30
C GLN A 55 5.08 5.87 -10.53
N ASP A 56 5.84 5.52 -11.56
CA ASP A 56 5.28 4.90 -12.78
C ASP A 56 4.61 3.56 -12.48
N ALA A 57 5.22 2.71 -11.65
CA ALA A 57 4.61 1.45 -11.25
C ALA A 57 3.31 1.68 -10.45
N GLN A 58 3.29 2.69 -9.56
CA GLN A 58 2.07 3.08 -8.85
C GLN A 58 0.98 3.58 -9.81
N VAL A 59 1.32 4.40 -10.82
CA VAL A 59 0.38 4.82 -11.87
C VAL A 59 -0.16 3.62 -12.65
N ASP A 60 0.71 2.68 -13.03
CA ASP A 60 0.30 1.47 -13.76
C ASP A 60 -0.62 0.59 -12.91
N CYS A 61 -0.38 0.51 -11.61
CA CYS A 61 -1.28 -0.14 -10.67
C CYS A 61 -2.68 0.50 -10.65
N PHE A 62 -2.77 1.84 -10.62
CA PHE A 62 -4.06 2.54 -10.70
C PHE A 62 -4.78 2.26 -12.03
N ARG A 63 -4.05 2.27 -13.16
CA ARG A 63 -4.60 1.89 -14.47
C ARG A 63 -5.08 0.44 -14.49
N ASN A 64 -4.31 -0.45 -13.88
CA ASN A 64 -4.65 -1.86 -13.76
C ASN A 64 -5.92 -2.06 -12.92
N ALA A 65 -6.00 -1.41 -11.76
CA ALA A 65 -7.19 -1.43 -10.92
C ALA A 65 -8.42 -0.92 -11.68
N ALA A 66 -8.31 0.22 -12.37
CA ALA A 66 -9.40 0.77 -13.18
C ALA A 66 -9.88 -0.18 -14.30
N ALA A 67 -8.95 -0.88 -14.94
CA ALA A 67 -9.27 -1.88 -15.97
C ALA A 67 -10.07 -3.07 -15.42
N HIS A 68 -9.83 -3.46 -14.17
CA HIS A 68 -10.56 -4.52 -13.48
C HIS A 68 -11.94 -4.07 -12.96
N LEU A 69 -12.22 -2.78 -12.85
CA LEU A 69 -13.50 -2.30 -12.31
C LEU A 69 -14.64 -2.40 -13.32
N GLU A 70 -15.83 -2.74 -12.84
CA GLU A 70 -17.12 -2.50 -13.53
C GLU A 70 -17.44 -1.00 -13.61
N PRO A 71 -18.27 -0.52 -14.57
CA PRO A 71 -18.72 0.87 -14.55
C PRO A 71 -19.44 1.12 -13.21
N GLY A 72 -19.15 2.25 -12.57
CA GLY A 72 -19.64 2.56 -11.23
C GLY A 72 -18.93 1.84 -10.07
N GLY A 73 -17.99 0.93 -10.34
CA GLY A 73 -17.22 0.20 -9.33
C GLY A 73 -16.21 1.06 -8.57
N PHE A 74 -15.67 0.54 -7.47
CA PHE A 74 -14.81 1.29 -6.53
C PHE A 74 -13.39 0.72 -6.43
N PHE A 75 -12.41 1.61 -6.45
CA PHE A 75 -11.04 1.31 -6.05
C PHE A 75 -10.76 1.85 -4.65
N VAL A 76 -10.24 1.01 -3.76
CA VAL A 76 -9.98 1.36 -2.36
C VAL A 76 -8.51 1.14 -2.00
N ILE A 77 -7.87 2.14 -1.38
CA ILE A 77 -6.53 2.00 -0.81
C ILE A 77 -6.55 2.33 0.68
N GLU A 78 -5.91 1.48 1.48
CA GLU A 78 -5.50 1.80 2.86
C GLU A 78 -3.97 1.96 2.91
N VAL A 79 -3.51 3.14 3.33
CA VAL A 79 -2.08 3.45 3.43
C VAL A 79 -1.81 4.48 4.52
N GLY A 80 -0.64 4.39 5.14
CA GLY A 80 -0.12 5.34 6.11
C GLY A 80 0.17 6.71 5.49
N VAL A 81 0.08 7.76 6.31
CA VAL A 81 0.64 9.08 6.00
C VAL A 81 2.10 9.07 6.44
N PRO A 82 3.06 9.47 5.59
CA PRO A 82 4.48 9.41 5.95
C PRO A 82 4.78 10.35 7.13
N ASP A 83 5.56 9.87 8.08
CA ASP A 83 5.82 10.51 9.38
C ASP A 83 6.81 11.70 9.29
N LEU A 84 6.82 12.42 8.18
CA LEU A 84 7.81 13.47 7.87
C LEU A 84 7.79 14.64 8.87
N ARG A 85 6.65 14.88 9.54
CA ARG A 85 6.55 15.89 10.63
C ARG A 85 7.41 15.55 11.84
N ARG A 86 7.83 14.29 11.98
CA ARG A 86 8.70 13.82 13.07
C ARG A 86 10.19 13.98 12.76
N LEU A 87 10.56 14.38 11.55
CA LEU A 87 11.96 14.55 11.14
C LEU A 87 12.48 15.95 11.52
N PRO A 88 13.48 16.07 12.42
CA PRO A 88 14.20 17.32 12.60
C PRO A 88 14.99 17.72 11.34
N PRO A 89 15.33 19.01 11.17
CA PRO A 89 16.20 19.46 10.08
C PRO A 89 17.50 18.65 10.00
N GLY A 90 17.81 18.12 8.81
CA GLY A 90 19.01 17.32 8.56
C GLY A 90 18.91 15.84 8.98
N GLN A 91 17.79 15.40 9.57
CA GLN A 91 17.54 13.99 9.87
C GLN A 91 16.62 13.36 8.84
N ASN A 92 16.75 12.04 8.69
CA ASN A 92 15.97 11.27 7.72
C ASN A 92 15.45 9.94 8.28
N ALA A 93 15.56 9.71 9.60
CA ALA A 93 15.20 8.47 10.25
C ALA A 93 14.10 8.69 11.29
N VAL A 94 13.03 7.90 11.22
CA VAL A 94 11.93 7.89 12.20
C VAL A 94 11.81 6.50 12.82
N PRO A 95 12.17 6.33 14.11
CA PRO A 95 11.89 5.09 14.82
C PRO A 95 10.39 4.88 15.05
N PHE A 96 9.91 3.66 14.78
CA PHE A 96 8.53 3.24 15.07
C PHE A 96 8.47 2.00 15.98
N ARG A 97 9.62 1.38 16.29
CA ARG A 97 9.76 0.39 17.36
C ARG A 97 11.11 0.56 18.06
N THR A 98 11.08 0.51 19.39
CA THR A 98 12.27 0.64 20.25
C THR A 98 12.15 -0.27 21.47
N ASP A 99 12.00 -1.57 21.23
CA ASP A 99 11.94 -2.57 22.30
C ASP A 99 13.37 -3.05 22.66
N PRO A 100 13.59 -3.62 23.87
CA PRO A 100 14.88 -4.20 24.20
C PRO A 100 15.30 -5.29 23.21
N GLY A 101 16.36 -5.05 22.45
CA GLY A 101 16.86 -5.99 21.44
C GLY A 101 16.11 -5.95 20.10
N SER A 102 15.10 -5.11 19.91
CA SER A 102 14.35 -5.02 18.65
C SER A 102 14.04 -3.56 18.31
N TRP A 103 14.58 -3.08 17.20
CA TRP A 103 14.35 -1.73 16.69
C TRP A 103 13.83 -1.75 15.27
N ALA A 104 12.93 -0.83 14.97
CA ALA A 104 12.47 -0.61 13.61
C ALA A 104 12.42 0.89 13.31
N VAL A 105 13.05 1.25 12.19
CA VAL A 105 13.26 2.64 11.77
C VAL A 105 12.91 2.78 10.30
N ASP A 106 12.06 3.74 9.99
CA ASP A 106 11.85 4.20 8.63
C ASP A 106 12.90 5.24 8.27
N VAL A 107 13.60 5.03 7.14
CA VAL A 107 14.57 5.97 6.61
C VAL A 107 14.03 6.54 5.31
N TYR A 108 14.00 7.86 5.19
CA TYR A 108 13.38 8.59 4.08
C TYR A 108 14.42 9.27 3.20
N ASP A 109 14.20 9.22 1.89
CA ASP A 109 14.70 10.23 0.95
C ASP A 109 13.52 11.12 0.58
N VAL A 110 13.48 12.31 1.20
CA VAL A 110 12.38 13.26 1.03
C VAL A 110 12.34 13.89 -0.35
N ALA A 111 13.44 13.87 -1.11
CA ALA A 111 13.49 14.42 -2.45
C ALA A 111 12.85 13.47 -3.48
N THR A 112 12.99 12.16 -3.28
CA THR A 112 12.52 11.13 -4.24
C THR A 112 11.26 10.39 -3.78
N GLN A 113 10.83 10.60 -2.53
CA GLN A 113 9.81 9.83 -1.83
C GLN A 113 10.13 8.34 -1.61
N HIS A 114 11.38 7.93 -1.85
CA HIS A 114 11.83 6.61 -1.45
C HIS A 114 11.94 6.53 0.07
N MET A 115 11.66 5.36 0.60
CA MET A 115 11.94 5.05 1.98
C MET A 115 12.31 3.58 2.14
N SER A 116 12.85 3.23 3.29
CA SER A 116 12.98 1.84 3.70
C SER A 116 12.56 1.67 5.13
N SER A 117 11.88 0.55 5.43
CA SER A 117 11.70 0.11 6.80
C SER A 117 12.82 -0.84 7.17
N ASN A 118 13.60 -0.46 8.16
CA ASN A 118 14.82 -1.13 8.58
C ASN A 118 14.60 -1.76 9.95
N TYR A 119 14.80 -3.06 10.03
CA TYR A 119 14.58 -3.88 11.22
C TYR A 119 15.92 -4.37 11.75
N LEU A 120 16.17 -4.11 13.02
CA LEU A 120 17.36 -4.53 13.74
C LEU A 120 16.91 -5.42 14.90
N GLU A 121 17.37 -6.66 14.92
CA GLU A 121 17.11 -7.60 16.00
C GLU A 121 18.44 -8.01 16.61
N VAL A 122 18.61 -7.86 17.92
CA VAL A 122 19.82 -8.18 18.67
C VAL A 122 19.48 -9.13 19.81
N ALA A 123 20.10 -10.30 19.79
CA ALA A 123 19.99 -11.31 20.83
C ALA A 123 21.38 -11.86 21.15
N GLU A 124 21.70 -12.03 22.44
CA GLU A 124 22.95 -12.66 22.90
C GLU A 124 24.23 -12.04 22.28
N GLY A 125 24.23 -10.71 22.10
CA GLY A 125 25.37 -9.96 21.53
C GLY A 125 25.53 -10.11 20.02
N ARG A 126 24.60 -10.76 19.32
CA ARG A 126 24.56 -10.86 17.85
C ARG A 126 23.36 -10.13 17.28
N GLY A 127 23.57 -9.42 16.17
CA GLY A 127 22.53 -8.64 15.49
C GLY A 127 22.18 -9.20 14.12
N THR A 128 20.93 -9.07 13.72
CA THR A 128 20.48 -9.21 12.33
C THR A 128 19.90 -7.89 11.84
N TYR A 129 20.04 -7.65 10.54
CA TYR A 129 19.54 -6.46 9.88
C TYR A 129 18.74 -6.87 8.65
N ARG A 130 17.56 -6.26 8.48
CA ARG A 130 16.72 -6.44 7.31
C ARG A 130 16.15 -5.10 6.88
N SER A 131 16.30 -4.77 5.61
CA SER A 131 15.76 -3.54 5.01
C SER A 131 14.75 -3.91 3.94
N ILE A 132 13.59 -3.25 3.95
CA ILE A 132 12.57 -3.41 2.91
C ILE A 132 12.37 -2.06 2.22
N PRO A 133 12.58 -1.97 0.90
CA PRO A 133 12.39 -0.72 0.17
C PRO A 133 10.91 -0.45 -0.11
N PHE A 134 10.55 0.82 -0.06
CA PHE A 134 9.21 1.32 -0.35
C PHE A 134 9.29 2.68 -1.05
N ARG A 135 8.18 3.10 -1.64
CA ARG A 135 7.94 4.50 -2.00
C ARG A 135 6.66 4.97 -1.34
N TYR A 136 6.75 5.96 -0.44
CA TYR A 136 5.56 6.53 0.17
C TYR A 136 4.83 7.45 -0.82
N VAL A 137 3.56 7.70 -0.53
CA VAL A 137 2.66 8.43 -1.41
C VAL A 137 1.87 9.47 -0.61
N TRP A 138 1.58 10.61 -1.22
CA TRP A 138 0.70 11.61 -0.61
C TRP A 138 -0.76 11.42 -1.05
N PRO A 139 -1.75 11.80 -0.22
CA PRO A 139 -3.17 11.80 -0.57
C PRO A 139 -3.48 12.41 -1.94
N ALA A 140 -2.93 13.60 -2.21
CA ALA A 140 -3.15 14.33 -3.47
C ALA A 140 -2.46 13.66 -4.67
N GLU A 141 -1.32 12.99 -4.45
CA GLU A 141 -0.63 12.21 -5.48
C GLU A 141 -1.48 11.01 -5.90
N LEU A 142 -2.08 10.30 -4.93
CA LEU A 142 -3.02 9.22 -5.20
C LEU A 142 -4.24 9.71 -6.00
N ASP A 143 -4.77 10.90 -5.68
CA ASP A 143 -5.89 11.49 -6.42
C ASP A 143 -5.50 11.81 -7.87
N LEU A 144 -4.26 12.26 -8.12
CA LEU A 144 -3.76 12.48 -9.48
C LEU A 144 -3.59 11.17 -10.24
N MET A 145 -3.03 10.13 -9.62
CA MET A 145 -2.91 8.80 -10.24
C MET A 145 -4.28 8.20 -10.56
N ALA A 146 -5.26 8.36 -9.65
CA ALA A 146 -6.65 7.98 -9.88
C ALA A 146 -7.25 8.70 -11.09
N ARG A 147 -7.04 10.01 -11.20
CA ARG A 147 -7.50 10.80 -12.35
C ARG A 147 -6.87 10.35 -13.66
N ILE A 148 -5.56 10.07 -13.67
CA ILE A 148 -4.85 9.52 -14.84
C ILE A 148 -5.45 8.17 -15.27
N ALA A 149 -5.91 7.36 -14.31
CA ALA A 149 -6.59 6.09 -14.57
C ALA A 149 -8.09 6.22 -14.89
N GLY A 150 -8.64 7.43 -14.98
CA GLY A 150 -10.05 7.67 -15.27
C GLY A 150 -10.99 7.47 -14.08
N LEU A 151 -10.47 7.40 -12.85
CA LEU A 151 -11.27 7.30 -11.62
C LEU A 151 -11.53 8.69 -11.03
N ARG A 152 -12.61 8.82 -10.25
CA ARG A 152 -12.99 10.06 -9.56
C ARG A 152 -12.95 9.87 -8.04
N PRO A 153 -12.43 10.82 -7.25
CA PRO A 153 -12.51 10.77 -5.79
C PRO A 153 -13.96 10.57 -5.33
N HIS A 154 -14.14 9.69 -4.35
CA HIS A 154 -15.46 9.40 -3.76
C HIS A 154 -15.48 9.71 -2.26
N ALA A 155 -14.53 9.17 -1.50
CA ALA A 155 -14.46 9.39 -0.05
C ALA A 155 -13.04 9.18 0.48
N ARG A 156 -12.75 9.76 1.65
CA ARG A 156 -11.51 9.55 2.39
C ARG A 156 -11.77 9.60 3.89
N TRP A 157 -11.29 8.60 4.60
CA TRP A 157 -11.38 8.48 6.07
C TRP A 157 -9.99 8.24 6.65
N ALA A 158 -9.81 8.50 7.94
CA ALA A 158 -8.57 8.20 8.65
C ALA A 158 -8.30 6.69 8.72
N ASP A 159 -9.36 5.89 8.85
CA ASP A 159 -9.32 4.44 8.97
C ASP A 159 -10.69 3.80 8.66
N TRP A 160 -10.81 2.49 8.88
CA TRP A 160 -12.02 1.70 8.63
C TRP A 160 -13.19 1.97 9.59
N SER A 161 -13.00 2.75 10.66
CA SER A 161 -14.11 3.18 11.54
C SER A 161 -14.98 4.26 10.89
N GLY A 162 -14.53 4.85 9.78
CA GLY A 162 -15.18 5.99 9.14
C GLY A 162 -14.85 7.32 9.81
N ALA A 163 -13.84 7.37 10.68
CA ALA A 163 -13.36 8.60 11.27
C ALA A 163 -12.91 9.61 10.19
N PRO A 164 -13.20 10.92 10.35
CA PRO A 164 -12.78 11.93 9.38
C PRO A 164 -11.26 11.95 9.19
N PHE A 165 -10.81 12.04 7.94
CA PHE A 165 -9.39 12.27 7.62
C PHE A 165 -9.04 13.74 7.92
N THR A 166 -7.98 13.97 8.70
CA THR A 166 -7.51 15.30 9.11
C THR A 166 -6.00 15.41 9.00
N ALA A 167 -5.44 16.59 9.28
CA ALA A 167 -3.98 16.79 9.33
C ALA A 167 -3.27 15.94 10.40
N GLU A 168 -4.02 15.43 11.40
CA GLU A 168 -3.48 14.57 12.46
C GLU A 168 -3.64 13.06 12.18
N SER A 169 -4.28 12.69 11.08
CA SER A 169 -4.42 11.29 10.70
C SER A 169 -3.07 10.69 10.28
N THR A 170 -2.74 9.52 10.85
CA THR A 170 -1.51 8.77 10.54
C THR A 170 -1.70 7.74 9.42
N SER A 171 -2.94 7.56 8.97
CA SER A 171 -3.32 6.70 7.85
C SER A 171 -4.54 7.26 7.15
N HIS A 172 -4.89 6.67 6.02
CA HIS A 172 -6.18 6.89 5.40
C HIS A 172 -6.69 5.69 4.62
N VAL A 173 -8.01 5.56 4.58
CA VAL A 173 -8.74 4.75 3.60
C VAL A 173 -9.31 5.69 2.55
N SER A 174 -8.84 5.56 1.32
CA SER A 174 -9.27 6.39 0.18
C SER A 174 -10.03 5.57 -0.83
N VAL A 175 -11.13 6.14 -1.34
CA VAL A 175 -12.02 5.50 -2.28
C VAL A 175 -12.16 6.36 -3.51
N TRP A 176 -11.97 5.76 -4.67
CA TRP A 176 -12.26 6.34 -5.97
C TRP A 176 -13.28 5.48 -6.71
N ARG A 177 -14.11 6.12 -7.52
CA ARG A 177 -15.16 5.47 -8.31
C ARG A 177 -14.82 5.53 -9.78
N ARG A 178 -14.99 4.40 -10.48
CA ARG A 178 -15.02 4.37 -11.95
C ARG A 178 -16.34 4.98 -12.43
N PRO A 179 -16.35 5.89 -13.42
CA PRO A 179 -17.58 6.40 -14.01
C PRO A 179 -18.53 5.29 -14.49
N GLU A 180 -19.82 5.60 -14.57
CA GLU A 180 -20.87 4.65 -15.01
C GLU A 180 -20.93 4.48 -16.54
N GLU A 181 -20.22 5.31 -17.29
CA GLU A 181 -20.12 5.29 -18.76
C GLU A 181 -19.18 4.19 -19.30
#